data_AF-A0A3E4WP21-F1
#
_entry.id   AF-A0A3E4WP21-F1
#
_cell.length_a   1.000
_cell.length_b   1.000
_cell.length_c   1.000
_cell.angle_alpha   90.00
_cell.angle_beta   90.00
_cell.angle_gamma   90.00
#
_symmetry.space_group_name_H-M   'P 1'
#
loop_
_entity.id
_entity.type
_entity.pdbx_description
1 polymer ?
#
loop_
_entity_poly.entity_id
_entity_poly.type
_entity_poly.pdbx_seq_one_letter_code
_entity_poly.pdbx_strand_id
1 'polypeptide(L)'
;LKEGGVIGIIEIPGLDIRYPVMEGTTSKVLNAGIGHIEETAGIGESGNCVLCGHNGSRYGTFFTPLKQISIGDEVMITDKKGLKHIYEVTETEVVNPYDNSIKTQGTEKELTLFTCSQKGTMRFAVRCIYKEAVMDE
;
A
#
# COMPACT_ATOMS: atom_id res chain seq x y z
N LEU A 1 -7.10 -0.81 -15.37
CA LEU A 1 -6.24 0.39 -15.58
C LEU A 1 -5.08 -0.02 -16.50
N LYS A 2 -4.27 0.91 -17.02
CA LYS A 2 -3.09 0.54 -17.83
C LYS A 2 -1.87 0.47 -16.89
N GLU A 3 -1.13 -0.65 -16.93
CA GLU A 3 0.10 -0.83 -16.15
C GLU A 3 1.01 0.41 -16.26
N GLY A 4 1.53 0.86 -15.11
CA GLY A 4 2.41 2.02 -14.98
C GLY A 4 1.73 3.38 -14.99
N GLY A 5 0.39 3.42 -14.99
CA GLY A 5 -0.36 4.65 -14.75
C GLY A 5 -0.43 5.00 -13.26
N VAL A 6 -0.30 6.29 -12.93
CA VAL A 6 -0.60 6.79 -11.57
C VAL A 6 -2.10 6.66 -11.31
N ILE A 7 -2.46 6.02 -10.21
CA ILE A 7 -3.84 5.78 -9.76
C ILE A 7 -4.19 6.53 -8.47
N GLY A 8 -3.19 7.05 -7.76
CA GLY A 8 -3.39 7.87 -6.57
C GLY A 8 -2.07 8.30 -5.93
N ILE A 9 -2.16 8.84 -4.72
CA ILE A 9 -1.01 9.18 -3.86
C ILE A 9 -1.27 8.57 -2.49
N ILE A 10 -0.30 7.83 -1.96
CA ILE A 10 -0.35 7.30 -0.58
C ILE A 10 0.43 8.22 0.35
N GLU A 11 -0.14 8.48 1.51
CA GLU A 11 0.41 9.30 2.59
C GLU A 11 0.32 8.56 3.92
N ILE A 12 1.45 8.46 4.63
CA ILE A 12 1.52 7.95 6.02
C ILE A 12 2.37 8.97 6.81
N PRO A 13 1.73 10.01 7.39
CA PRO A 13 2.44 11.16 7.97
C PRO A 13 3.42 10.78 9.08
N GLY A 14 3.05 9.81 9.94
CA GLY A 14 3.90 9.34 11.03
C GLY A 14 5.22 8.71 10.57
N LEU A 15 5.33 8.35 9.29
CA LEU A 15 6.50 7.70 8.69
C LEU A 15 7.19 8.55 7.61
N ASP A 16 6.74 9.79 7.39
CA ASP A 16 7.20 10.65 6.29
C ASP A 16 7.13 9.96 4.91
N ILE A 17 6.06 9.17 4.70
CA ILE A 17 5.78 8.51 3.42
C ILE A 17 4.79 9.37 2.65
N ARG A 18 5.19 9.79 1.44
CA ARG A 18 4.32 10.40 0.44
C ARG A 18 4.78 10.02 -0.97
N TYR A 19 4.08 9.09 -1.61
CA TYR A 19 4.49 8.53 -2.91
C TYR A 19 3.32 8.33 -3.86
N PRO A 20 3.55 8.41 -5.19
CA PRO A 20 2.55 8.01 -6.16
C PRO A 20 2.25 6.51 -6.03
N VAL A 21 0.96 6.17 -6.07
CA VAL A 21 0.47 4.81 -6.27
C VAL A 21 0.28 4.58 -7.76
N MET A 22 0.85 3.51 -8.27
CA MET A 22 0.97 3.16 -9.68
C MET A 22 0.31 1.81 -9.91
N GLU A 23 -0.43 1.64 -10.99
CA GLU A 23 -0.97 0.32 -11.36
C GLU A 23 0.17 -0.63 -11.77
N GLY A 24 0.17 -1.85 -11.23
CA GLY A 24 1.14 -2.88 -11.56
C GLY A 24 2.33 -2.96 -10.61
N THR A 25 3.11 -4.02 -10.75
CA THR A 25 4.24 -4.34 -9.85
C THR A 25 5.53 -4.69 -10.57
N THR A 26 5.66 -4.30 -11.85
CA THR A 26 6.92 -4.49 -12.59
C THR A 26 8.05 -3.66 -11.97
N SER A 27 9.30 -4.08 -12.20
CA SER A 27 10.47 -3.34 -11.68
C SER A 27 10.49 -1.87 -12.12
N LYS A 28 9.95 -1.56 -13.31
CA LYS A 28 9.83 -0.17 -13.78
C LYS A 28 8.87 0.64 -12.90
N VAL A 29 7.74 0.04 -12.51
CA VAL A 29 6.74 0.66 -11.64
C VAL A 29 7.28 0.86 -10.24
N LEU A 30 7.86 -0.19 -9.64
CA LEU A 30 8.35 -0.13 -8.26
C LEU A 30 9.57 0.79 -8.09
N ASN A 31 10.34 1.03 -9.17
CA ASN A 31 11.40 2.05 -9.16
C ASN A 31 10.87 3.48 -9.22
N ALA A 32 9.61 3.68 -9.62
CA ALA A 32 8.99 5.00 -9.78
C ALA A 32 8.03 5.36 -8.63
N GLY A 33 7.47 4.37 -7.92
CA GLY A 33 6.48 4.59 -6.88
C GLY A 33 6.06 3.32 -6.15
N ILE A 34 4.88 3.39 -5.52
CA ILE A 34 4.24 2.24 -4.87
C ILE A 34 3.38 1.52 -5.91
N GLY A 35 3.57 0.22 -6.06
CA GLY A 35 2.83 -0.59 -7.02
C GLY A 35 1.56 -1.17 -6.42
N HIS A 36 0.46 -1.13 -7.18
CA HIS A 36 -0.77 -1.84 -6.90
C HIS A 36 -0.75 -3.21 -7.58
N ILE A 37 -1.18 -4.26 -6.88
CA ILE A 37 -1.35 -5.59 -7.45
C ILE A 37 -2.62 -5.64 -8.28
N GLU A 38 -2.50 -5.78 -9.60
CA GLU A 38 -3.60 -5.61 -10.56
C GLU A 38 -4.78 -6.56 -10.34
N GLU A 39 -4.56 -7.75 -9.79
CA GLU A 39 -5.62 -8.70 -9.48
C GLU A 39 -6.38 -8.41 -8.15
N THR A 40 -6.04 -7.33 -7.45
CA THR A 40 -6.63 -6.96 -6.15
C THR A 40 -7.57 -5.77 -6.27
N ALA A 41 -8.36 -5.49 -5.22
CA ALA A 41 -9.38 -4.44 -5.26
C ALA A 41 -8.77 -3.04 -5.48
N GLY A 42 -9.51 -2.15 -6.15
CA GLY A 42 -9.07 -0.77 -6.32
C GLY A 42 -9.10 0.04 -5.01
N ILE A 43 -8.51 1.24 -5.07
CA ILE A 43 -8.52 2.19 -3.95
C ILE A 43 -9.96 2.49 -3.54
N GLY A 44 -10.29 2.27 -2.27
CA GLY A 44 -11.62 2.52 -1.70
C GLY A 44 -12.73 1.58 -2.18
N GLU A 45 -12.41 0.55 -2.97
CA GLU A 45 -13.36 -0.47 -3.43
C GLU A 45 -13.55 -1.59 -2.39
N SER A 46 -14.64 -2.36 -2.53
CA SER A 46 -14.87 -3.56 -1.72
C SER A 46 -13.84 -4.63 -2.10
N GLY A 47 -13.29 -5.30 -1.10
CA GLY A 47 -12.14 -6.18 -1.22
C GLY A 47 -10.88 -5.57 -0.61
N ASN A 48 -9.76 -6.22 -0.88
CA ASN A 48 -8.47 -5.86 -0.30
C ASN A 48 -7.59 -5.26 -1.39
N CYS A 49 -7.32 -3.96 -1.29
CA CYS A 49 -6.37 -3.27 -2.16
C CYS A 49 -4.95 -3.56 -1.66
N VAL A 50 -4.10 -4.14 -2.52
CA VAL A 50 -2.76 -4.55 -2.09
C VAL A 50 -1.69 -3.70 -2.76
N LEU A 51 -0.92 -3.00 -1.93
CA LEU A 51 0.15 -2.10 -2.35
C LEU A 51 1.52 -2.60 -1.90
N CYS A 52 2.50 -2.51 -2.78
CA CYS A 52 3.87 -2.91 -2.50
C CYS A 52 4.89 -1.84 -2.85
N GLY A 53 5.95 -1.77 -2.06
CA GLY A 53 7.04 -0.80 -2.24
C GLY A 53 8.37 -1.37 -1.78
N HIS A 54 9.46 -0.82 -2.29
CA HIS A 54 10.81 -1.24 -1.90
C HIS A 54 11.11 -0.94 -0.42
N ASN A 55 11.93 -1.80 0.19
CA ASN A 55 12.61 -1.56 1.46
C ASN A 55 14.10 -1.38 1.16
N GLY A 56 14.54 -0.12 1.09
CA GLY A 56 15.84 0.27 0.54
C GLY A 56 15.82 0.32 -0.98
N SER A 57 16.05 1.49 -1.55
CA SER A 57 16.22 1.69 -2.99
C SER A 57 17.17 2.84 -3.27
N ARG A 58 17.86 2.80 -4.41
CA ARG A 58 18.67 3.93 -4.89
C ARG A 58 17.83 5.11 -5.42
N TYR A 59 16.53 4.91 -5.56
CA TYR A 59 15.60 5.86 -6.18
C TYR A 59 14.71 6.60 -5.18
N GLY A 60 14.74 6.22 -3.90
CA GLY A 60 13.90 6.82 -2.88
C GLY A 60 13.72 5.92 -1.66
N THR A 61 13.00 6.45 -0.66
CA THR A 61 12.74 5.77 0.61
C THR A 61 11.60 4.77 0.52
N PHE A 62 10.56 5.04 -0.28
CA PHE A 62 9.38 4.18 -0.47
C PHE A 62 8.83 3.64 0.87
N PHE A 63 8.70 2.31 1.02
CA PHE A 63 8.21 1.65 2.23
C PHE A 63 9.34 1.21 3.19
N THR A 64 10.56 1.73 3.04
CA THR A 64 11.65 1.49 4.00
C THR A 64 11.26 1.73 5.47
N PRO A 65 10.53 2.83 5.82
CA PRO A 65 10.15 3.08 7.20
C PRO A 65 8.87 2.33 7.63
N LEU A 66 8.22 1.57 6.75
CA LEU A 66 6.94 0.89 7.02
C LEU A 66 6.98 -0.01 8.27
N LYS A 67 8.14 -0.59 8.57
CA LYS A 67 8.37 -1.39 9.80
C LYS A 67 8.19 -0.63 11.12
N GLN A 68 8.11 0.70 11.07
CA GLN A 68 7.91 1.56 12.24
C GLN A 68 6.44 1.92 12.45
N ILE A 69 5.55 1.46 11.56
CA ILE A 69 4.11 1.71 11.68
C ILE A 69 3.55 1.05 12.94
N SER A 70 2.58 1.70 13.56
CA SER A 70 1.90 1.23 14.76
C SER A 70 0.43 0.91 14.46
N ILE A 71 -0.15 -0.01 15.24
CA ILE A 71 -1.60 -0.23 15.23
C ILE A 71 -2.29 1.08 15.64
N GLY A 72 -3.32 1.46 14.88
CA GLY A 72 -4.03 2.72 15.02
C GLY A 72 -3.48 3.87 14.16
N ASP A 73 -2.33 3.71 13.50
CA ASP A 73 -1.83 4.71 12.55
C ASP A 73 -2.78 4.81 11.34
N GLU A 74 -2.90 6.01 10.78
CA GLU A 74 -3.72 6.26 9.60
C GLU A 74 -2.88 6.17 8.32
N VAL A 75 -3.43 5.46 7.34
CA VAL A 75 -2.93 5.40 5.97
C VAL A 75 -3.94 6.08 5.07
N MET A 76 -3.52 7.11 4.36
CA MET A 76 -4.37 7.87 3.46
C MET A 76 -3.99 7.60 2.01
N ILE A 77 -4.99 7.44 1.15
CA ILE A 77 -4.79 7.35 -0.30
C ILE A 77 -5.73 8.33 -1.00
N THR A 78 -5.18 9.34 -1.66
CA THR A 78 -5.94 10.24 -2.53
C THR A 78 -6.01 9.66 -3.93
N ASP A 79 -7.21 9.36 -4.41
CA ASP A 79 -7.44 8.81 -5.75
C ASP A 79 -7.33 9.89 -6.86
N LYS A 80 -7.44 9.49 -8.12
CA LYS A 80 -7.39 10.43 -9.27
C LYS A 80 -8.54 11.43 -9.32
N LYS A 81 -9.62 11.19 -8.57
CA LYS A 81 -10.79 12.07 -8.48
C LYS A 81 -10.61 13.11 -7.37
N GLY A 82 -9.52 13.04 -6.59
CA GLY A 82 -9.28 13.90 -5.43
C GLY A 82 -9.99 13.43 -4.16
N LEU A 83 -10.53 12.20 -4.16
CA LEU A 83 -11.15 11.63 -2.98
C LEU A 83 -10.06 10.97 -2.12
N LYS A 84 -9.93 11.42 -0.88
CA LYS A 84 -8.98 10.89 0.10
C LYS A 84 -9.64 9.78 0.91
N HIS A 85 -9.16 8.55 0.70
CA HIS A 85 -9.59 7.36 1.42
C HIS A 85 -8.70 7.15 2.65
N ILE A 86 -9.31 7.04 3.82
CA ILE A 86 -8.61 6.89 5.10
C ILE A 86 -8.78 5.46 5.61
N TYR A 87 -7.67 4.83 5.95
CA TYR A 87 -7.59 3.49 6.52
C TYR A 87 -6.88 3.53 7.87
N GLU A 88 -7.24 2.64 8.78
CA GLU A 88 -6.59 2.45 10.08
C GLU A 88 -5.80 1.14 10.11
N VAL A 89 -4.56 1.18 10.56
CA VAL A 89 -3.74 -0.02 10.73
C VAL A 89 -4.29 -0.88 11.87
N THR A 90 -4.56 -2.14 11.59
CA THR A 90 -5.09 -3.10 12.57
C THR A 90 -4.10 -4.21 12.91
N GLU A 91 -3.21 -4.56 11.98
CA GLU A 91 -2.28 -5.68 12.15
C GLU A 91 -0.96 -5.45 11.41
N THR A 92 0.11 -6.01 11.95
CA THR A 92 1.41 -6.12 11.27
C THR A 92 1.94 -7.55 11.40
N GLU A 93 2.49 -8.09 10.31
CA GLU A 93 2.99 -9.46 10.28
C GLU A 93 4.23 -9.60 9.39
N VAL A 94 5.05 -10.62 9.67
CA VAL A 94 6.18 -11.02 8.81
C VAL A 94 5.83 -12.34 8.15
N VAL A 95 5.65 -12.31 6.82
CA VAL A 95 5.12 -13.44 6.05
C VAL A 95 6.14 -13.96 5.03
N ASN A 96 5.91 -15.18 4.58
CA ASN A 96 6.67 -15.78 3.49
C ASN A 96 6.38 -15.01 2.18
N PRO A 97 7.38 -14.77 1.30
CA PRO A 97 7.16 -14.07 0.03
C PRO A 97 6.19 -14.78 -0.93
N TYR A 98 5.92 -16.07 -0.72
CA TYR A 98 4.96 -16.87 -1.49
C TYR A 98 3.61 -17.03 -0.77
N ASP A 99 3.42 -16.36 0.36
CA ASP A 99 2.15 -16.36 1.07
C ASP A 99 1.11 -15.52 0.32
N ASN A 100 0.13 -16.20 -0.28
CA ASN A 100 -0.93 -15.55 -1.03
C ASN A 100 -2.05 -14.98 -0.13
N SER A 101 -2.03 -15.28 1.18
CA SER A 101 -3.07 -14.81 2.10
C SER A 101 -3.12 -13.28 2.20
N ILE A 102 -2.02 -12.58 1.90
CA ILE A 102 -1.93 -11.10 1.84
C ILE A 102 -2.80 -10.50 0.73
N LYS A 103 -3.22 -11.31 -0.25
CA LYS A 103 -4.06 -10.91 -1.38
C LYS A 103 -5.51 -11.38 -1.26
N THR A 104 -5.85 -12.07 -0.17
CA THR A 104 -7.21 -12.57 0.07
C THR A 104 -8.20 -11.43 -0.07
N GLN A 105 -9.26 -11.67 -0.83
CA GLN A 105 -10.33 -10.69 -1.07
C GLN A 105 -11.53 -11.02 -0.18
N GLY A 106 -12.11 -9.99 0.42
CA GLY A 106 -13.32 -10.06 1.24
C GLY A 106 -14.42 -9.14 0.71
N THR A 107 -15.47 -8.94 1.53
CA THR A 107 -16.56 -7.99 1.25
C THR A 107 -16.30 -6.61 1.85
N GLU A 108 -15.46 -6.54 2.88
CA GLU A 108 -15.07 -5.28 3.51
C GLU A 108 -14.07 -4.52 2.63
N LYS A 109 -13.94 -3.22 2.89
CA LYS A 109 -12.92 -2.39 2.26
C LYS A 109 -11.64 -2.48 3.08
N GLU A 110 -10.62 -3.10 2.52
CA GLU A 110 -9.35 -3.37 3.20
C GLU A 110 -8.19 -2.83 2.38
N LEU A 111 -7.08 -2.57 3.08
CA LEU A 111 -5.81 -2.18 2.47
C LEU A 111 -4.68 -3.00 3.09
N THR A 112 -3.91 -3.65 2.24
CA THR A 112 -2.67 -4.33 2.64
C THR A 112 -1.48 -3.62 2.05
N LEU A 113 -0.55 -3.18 2.90
CA LEU A 113 0.74 -2.65 2.48
C LEU A 113 1.82 -3.70 2.74
N PHE A 114 2.76 -3.90 1.82
CA PHE A 114 3.91 -4.74 2.15
C PHE A 114 5.22 -4.31 1.51
N THR A 115 6.30 -4.72 2.15
CA THR A 115 7.67 -4.48 1.68
C THR A 115 8.59 -5.65 1.98
N CYS A 116 9.80 -5.66 1.42
CA CYS A 116 10.81 -6.68 1.73
C CYS A 116 11.23 -6.60 3.19
N SER A 117 11.48 -7.76 3.82
CA SER A 117 12.00 -7.87 5.18
C SER A 117 13.10 -8.94 5.25
N GLN A 118 13.84 -9.00 6.35
CA GLN A 118 14.91 -9.98 6.60
C GLN A 118 15.89 -10.13 5.42
N LYS A 119 16.52 -9.03 4.98
CA LYS A 119 17.42 -9.00 3.82
C LYS A 119 16.78 -9.51 2.51
N GLY A 120 15.46 -9.40 2.40
CA GLY A 120 14.68 -9.75 1.20
C GLY A 120 14.08 -11.15 1.21
N THR A 121 14.38 -11.99 2.21
CA THR A 121 13.85 -13.37 2.27
C THR A 121 12.40 -13.42 2.73
N MET A 122 11.92 -12.39 3.43
CA MET A 122 10.56 -12.32 3.96
C MET A 122 9.86 -11.04 3.50
N ARG A 123 8.57 -10.90 3.83
CA ARG A 123 7.82 -9.66 3.65
C ARG A 123 7.33 -9.15 4.99
N PHE A 124 7.37 -7.84 5.19
CA PHE A 124 6.65 -7.19 6.28
C PHE A 124 5.35 -6.65 5.68
N ALA A 125 4.22 -7.14 6.18
CA ALA A 125 2.89 -6.78 5.73
C ALA A 125 2.14 -6.03 6.85
N VAL A 126 1.29 -5.10 6.43
CA VAL A 126 0.47 -4.25 7.28
C VAL A 126 -0.95 -4.36 6.74
N ARG A 127 -1.90 -4.73 7.60
CA ARG A 127 -3.32 -4.76 7.26
C ARG A 127 -4.00 -3.55 7.86
N CYS A 128 -4.88 -2.95 7.06
CA CYS A 128 -5.65 -1.78 7.44
C CYS A 128 -7.12 -1.98 7.08
N ILE A 129 -7.99 -1.42 7.90
CA ILE A 129 -9.44 -1.38 7.65
C ILE A 129 -9.86 0.02 7.21
N TYR A 130 -10.84 0.12 6.33
CA TYR A 130 -11.37 1.39 5.86
C TYR A 130 -12.13 2.13 6.95
N LYS A 131 -11.88 3.44 7.11
CA LYS A 131 -12.64 4.33 8.00
C LYS A 131 -13.67 5.11 7.21
N GLU A 132 -13.19 5.98 6.32
CA GLU A 132 -14.02 6.95 5.61
C GLU A 132 -13.34 7.46 4.34
N ALA A 133 -14.07 8.28 3.57
CA ALA A 133 -13.47 9.10 2.53
C ALA A 133 -13.89 10.55 2.67
N VAL A 134 -12.94 11.45 2.47
CA VAL A 134 -13.12 12.90 2.53
C VAL A 134 -12.66 13.52 1.21
N MET A 135 -13.33 14.57 0.76
CA MET A 135 -12.88 15.33 -0.40
C MET A 135 -11.79 16.30 0.06
N ASP A 136 -10.64 16.30 -0.60
CA ASP A 136 -9.66 17.37 -0.36
C ASP A 136 -10.24 18.70 -0.88
N GLU A 137 -10.37 19.69 0.01
CA GLU A 137 -10.85 21.05 -0.31
C GLU A 137 -9.87 21.84 -1.18
#